data_AF-A0A3Q1FLW4-F1
#
_entry.id   AF-A0A3Q1FLW4-F1
#
_cell.length_a   1.000
_cell.length_b   1.000
_cell.length_c   1.000
_cell.angle_alpha   90.00
_cell.angle_beta   90.00
_cell.angle_gamma   90.00
#
_symmetry.space_group_name_H-M   'P 1'
#
loop_
_entity.id
_entity.type
_entity.pdbx_description
1 polymer ?
#
loop_
_entity_poly.entity_id
_entity_poly.type
_entity_poly.pdbx_seq_one_letter_code
_entity_poly.pdbx_strand_id
1 'polypeptide(L)'
;MDAQHQQPTLNQLQDRVQALTQENLHLRDNNERLFTKVGYLESRLGHLASSNTDLSCRLVQSEEERLKISKELVEEKIQTNKMREQYEEETFELKNKILNQDGVITELQMQRDKLLQELQSAEARLKVTEKSGQDLTEDYATLKNSYLVLTEAHDKELAQSEELSAELLALARNQDALRRQLEEQQQSVKTTTQGLHGELDRVRALISRMSHNRVKVRQSMLLGNQDEIKETLEKMKNSYEEQQKKLEEKALVCSQSQMKEVEEENSKLQLQVKELHEEYRARLVCYLQDLADYIDGLKDSKSTSEHSKMRTFVDSMLQDVRSSYRAREEQLASAARSYKKRLQKITKTHHALLIAYRVQRAQILTSSETSLDPGPPEANFSLEPTELRDETEKELQQLRQDKARLEDKKKKNLNMKQPGQICEESWLDMKKQLREITDSTLRERALLVTRATVAEAQVMELQDYVDDHLSRYKQEITHLHRLHGMEEAGHSQSAHSSHH
;
A
#
# COMPACT_ATOMS: atom_id res chain seq x y z
N MET A 1 -65.41 -123.81 -5.07
CA MET A 1 -64.88 -124.88 -5.95
C MET A 1 -64.28 -124.17 -7.16
N ASP A 2 -62.99 -124.15 -7.45
CA ASP A 2 -61.85 -124.86 -6.86
C ASP A 2 -60.58 -124.04 -7.08
N ALA A 3 -59.82 -123.88 -5.99
CA ALA A 3 -58.44 -123.45 -6.03
C ALA A 3 -57.58 -124.63 -6.52
N GLN A 4 -57.27 -124.67 -7.82
CA GLN A 4 -56.24 -125.57 -8.33
C GLN A 4 -54.87 -125.00 -7.98
N HIS A 5 -54.35 -125.41 -6.82
CA HIS A 5 -52.93 -125.44 -6.53
C HIS A 5 -52.23 -126.34 -7.56
N GLN A 6 -51.73 -125.76 -8.65
CA GLN A 6 -50.66 -126.38 -9.43
C GLN A 6 -49.37 -126.26 -8.60
N GLN A 7 -49.00 -127.33 -7.91
CA GLN A 7 -47.67 -127.44 -7.31
C GLN A 7 -46.63 -127.51 -8.45
N PRO A 8 -45.68 -126.57 -8.53
CA PRO A 8 -44.65 -126.58 -9.56
C PRO A 8 -43.75 -127.81 -9.42
N THR A 9 -43.47 -128.47 -10.54
CA THR A 9 -42.56 -129.63 -10.64
C THR A 9 -41.16 -129.28 -10.12
N LEU A 10 -40.44 -130.21 -9.47
CA LEU A 10 -39.10 -130.00 -8.88
C LEU A 10 -38.14 -129.28 -9.84
N ASN A 11 -38.16 -129.63 -11.14
CA ASN A 11 -37.32 -129.00 -12.16
C ASN A 11 -37.69 -127.53 -12.42
N GLN A 12 -38.98 -127.17 -12.41
CA GLN A 12 -39.42 -125.76 -12.57
C GLN A 12 -39.02 -124.91 -11.36
N LEU A 13 -39.06 -125.50 -10.15
CA LEU A 13 -38.55 -124.84 -8.95
C LEU A 13 -37.03 -124.66 -9.02
N GLN A 14 -36.29 -125.65 -9.52
CA GLN A 14 -34.84 -125.59 -9.68
C GLN A 14 -34.42 -124.53 -10.71
N ASP A 15 -35.09 -124.47 -11.87
CA ASP A 15 -34.87 -123.45 -12.90
C ASP A 15 -35.22 -122.05 -12.36
N ARG A 16 -36.30 -121.92 -11.58
CA ARG A 16 -36.69 -120.66 -10.94
C ARG A 16 -35.66 -120.21 -9.90
N VAL A 17 -35.12 -121.13 -9.09
CA VAL A 17 -34.06 -120.83 -8.12
C VAL A 17 -32.77 -120.42 -8.84
N GLN A 18 -32.40 -121.08 -9.93
CA GLN A 18 -31.23 -120.68 -10.73
C GLN A 18 -31.41 -119.29 -11.36
N ALA A 19 -32.58 -118.99 -11.95
CA ALA A 19 -32.88 -117.67 -12.51
C ALA A 19 -32.84 -116.58 -11.42
N LEU A 20 -33.44 -116.81 -10.26
CA LEU A 20 -33.38 -115.89 -9.12
C LEU A 20 -31.96 -115.72 -8.58
N THR A 21 -31.12 -116.76 -8.63
CA THR A 21 -29.71 -116.68 -8.19
C THR A 21 -28.90 -115.84 -9.17
N GLN A 22 -29.10 -116.01 -10.47
CA GLN A 22 -28.48 -115.18 -11.51
C GLN A 22 -28.95 -113.72 -11.43
N GLU A 23 -30.24 -113.49 -11.20
CA GLU A 23 -30.80 -112.15 -10.99
C GLU A 23 -30.23 -111.48 -9.74
N ASN A 24 -30.13 -112.20 -8.62
CA ASN A 24 -29.49 -111.69 -7.40
C ASN A 24 -28.02 -111.35 -7.62
N LEU A 25 -27.29 -112.14 -8.41
CA LEU A 25 -25.90 -111.84 -8.75
C LEU A 25 -25.80 -110.56 -9.59
N HIS A 26 -26.66 -110.41 -10.61
CA HIS A 26 -26.73 -109.20 -11.41
C HIS A 26 -27.14 -107.95 -10.58
N LEU A 27 -28.05 -108.10 -9.63
CA LEU A 27 -28.43 -107.04 -8.70
C LEU A 27 -27.28 -106.66 -7.75
N ARG A 28 -26.47 -107.63 -7.31
CA ARG A 28 -25.25 -107.36 -6.52
C ARG A 28 -24.22 -106.58 -7.33
N ASP A 29 -23.91 -107.02 -8.54
CA ASP A 29 -22.97 -106.32 -9.42
C ASP A 29 -23.45 -104.88 -9.73
N ASN A 30 -24.75 -104.70 -9.96
CA ASN A 30 -25.33 -103.37 -10.15
C ASN A 30 -25.26 -102.51 -8.89
N ASN A 31 -25.53 -103.08 -7.71
CA ASN A 31 -25.38 -102.36 -6.45
C ASN A 31 -23.94 -101.95 -6.21
N GLU A 32 -22.95 -102.81 -6.49
CA GLU A 32 -21.53 -102.45 -6.38
C GLU A 32 -21.15 -101.30 -7.33
N ARG A 33 -21.66 -101.31 -8.57
CA ARG A 33 -21.52 -100.18 -9.51
C ARG A 33 -22.19 -98.90 -9.01
N LEU A 34 -23.34 -99.01 -8.36
CA LEU A 34 -24.01 -97.85 -7.76
C LEU A 34 -23.22 -97.32 -6.56
N PHE A 35 -22.71 -98.19 -5.67
CA PHE A 35 -21.89 -97.77 -4.52
C PHE A 35 -20.61 -97.07 -4.95
N THR A 36 -19.90 -97.59 -5.96
CA THR A 36 -18.72 -96.92 -6.51
C THR A 36 -19.06 -95.56 -7.13
N LYS A 37 -20.21 -95.44 -7.82
CA LYS A 37 -20.69 -94.17 -8.35
C LYS A 37 -21.06 -93.18 -7.25
N VAL A 38 -21.73 -93.63 -6.19
CA VAL A 38 -22.07 -92.79 -5.02
C VAL A 38 -20.79 -92.31 -4.34
N GLY A 39 -19.82 -93.19 -4.07
CA GLY A 39 -18.54 -92.78 -3.48
C GLY A 39 -17.76 -91.78 -4.34
N TYR A 40 -17.81 -91.92 -5.68
CA TYR A 40 -17.25 -90.92 -6.59
C TYR A 40 -17.96 -89.56 -6.49
N LEU A 41 -19.30 -89.57 -6.44
CA LEU A 41 -20.10 -88.34 -6.29
C LEU A 41 -19.86 -87.68 -4.94
N GLU A 42 -19.78 -88.43 -3.84
CA GLU A 42 -19.45 -87.94 -2.51
C GLU A 42 -18.06 -87.31 -2.47
N SER A 43 -17.07 -87.96 -3.06
CA SER A 43 -15.70 -87.42 -3.16
C SER A 43 -15.68 -86.11 -3.95
N ARG A 44 -16.40 -86.08 -5.09
CA ARG A 44 -16.51 -84.88 -5.92
C ARG A 44 -17.26 -83.75 -5.20
N LEU A 45 -18.31 -84.06 -4.44
CA LEU A 45 -19.03 -83.10 -3.60
C LEU A 45 -18.11 -82.55 -2.50
N GLY A 46 -17.31 -83.40 -1.87
CA GLY A 46 -16.31 -83.00 -0.89
C GLY A 46 -15.28 -82.03 -1.48
N HIS A 47 -14.76 -82.32 -2.67
CA HIS A 47 -13.86 -81.42 -3.39
C HIS A 47 -14.52 -80.08 -3.77
N LEU A 48 -15.78 -80.11 -4.21
CA LEU A 48 -16.54 -78.90 -4.51
C LEU A 48 -16.77 -78.06 -3.25
N ALA A 49 -17.12 -78.68 -2.12
CA ALA A 49 -17.29 -77.99 -0.85
C ALA A 49 -15.98 -77.37 -0.34
N SER A 50 -14.84 -78.08 -0.47
CA SER A 50 -13.53 -77.55 -0.10
C SER A 50 -13.11 -76.39 -1.02
N SER A 51 -13.35 -76.52 -2.33
CA SER A 51 -13.05 -75.44 -3.29
C SER A 51 -13.94 -74.22 -3.07
N ASN A 52 -15.22 -74.41 -2.76
CA ASN A 52 -16.13 -73.30 -2.46
C ASN A 52 -15.71 -72.57 -1.18
N THR A 53 -15.26 -73.30 -0.17
CA THR A 53 -14.72 -72.72 1.06
C THR A 53 -13.43 -71.93 0.79
N ASP A 54 -12.48 -72.49 0.02
CA ASP A 54 -11.24 -71.79 -0.36
C ASP A 54 -11.52 -70.50 -1.15
N LEU A 55 -12.42 -70.55 -2.14
CA LEU A 55 -12.83 -69.37 -2.91
C LEU A 55 -13.48 -68.30 -2.01
N SER A 56 -14.33 -68.72 -1.07
CA SER A 56 -14.96 -67.80 -0.10
C SER A 56 -13.90 -67.13 0.79
N CYS A 57 -12.91 -67.89 1.28
CA CYS A 57 -11.80 -67.33 2.06
C CYS A 57 -10.98 -66.31 1.26
N ARG A 58 -10.66 -66.61 -0.01
CA ARG A 58 -9.91 -65.68 -0.88
C ARG A 58 -10.70 -64.41 -1.19
N LEU A 59 -12.01 -64.52 -1.38
CA LEU A 59 -12.87 -63.35 -1.59
C LEU A 59 -12.82 -62.44 -0.37
N VAL A 60 -12.99 -62.99 0.83
CA VAL A 60 -12.90 -62.21 2.09
C VAL A 60 -11.54 -61.52 2.20
N GLN A 61 -10.43 -62.22 1.94
CA GLN A 61 -9.09 -61.63 1.96
C GLN A 61 -8.96 -60.47 0.94
N SER A 62 -9.47 -60.64 -0.27
CA SER A 62 -9.43 -59.58 -1.28
C SER A 62 -10.27 -58.36 -0.89
N GLU A 63 -11.39 -58.56 -0.21
CA GLU A 63 -12.23 -57.48 0.31
C GLU A 63 -11.52 -56.75 1.47
N GLU A 64 -10.87 -57.47 2.37
CA GLU A 64 -10.04 -56.91 3.45
C GLU A 64 -8.88 -56.08 2.90
N GLU A 65 -8.17 -56.56 1.88
CA GLU A 65 -7.10 -55.82 1.21
C GLU A 65 -7.62 -54.56 0.51
N ARG A 66 -8.76 -54.66 -0.19
CA ARG A 66 -9.41 -53.49 -0.81
C ARG A 66 -9.80 -52.44 0.23
N LEU A 67 -10.34 -52.87 1.37
CA LEU A 67 -10.67 -51.96 2.47
C LEU A 67 -9.41 -51.34 3.09
N LYS A 68 -8.32 -52.10 3.21
CA LYS A 68 -7.03 -51.60 3.69
C LYS A 68 -6.47 -50.52 2.78
N ILE A 69 -6.43 -50.76 1.46
CA ILE A 69 -5.98 -49.76 0.48
C ILE A 69 -6.89 -48.53 0.50
N SER A 70 -8.21 -48.72 0.58
CA SER A 70 -9.17 -47.61 0.66
C SER A 70 -8.96 -46.76 1.91
N LYS A 71 -8.63 -47.39 3.05
CA LYS A 71 -8.29 -46.71 4.31
C LYS A 71 -6.98 -45.91 4.17
N GLU A 72 -5.93 -46.52 3.64
CA GLU A 72 -4.64 -45.86 3.42
C GLU A 72 -4.78 -44.66 2.47
N LEU A 73 -5.56 -44.79 1.40
CA LEU A 73 -5.84 -43.67 0.48
C LEU A 73 -6.56 -42.49 1.18
N VAL A 74 -7.52 -42.78 2.06
CA VAL A 74 -8.20 -41.74 2.84
C VAL A 74 -7.24 -41.08 3.83
N GLU A 75 -6.38 -41.85 4.49
CA GLU A 75 -5.37 -41.33 5.42
C GLU A 75 -4.38 -40.41 4.70
N GLU A 76 -3.84 -40.82 3.55
CA GLU A 76 -2.96 -39.99 2.72
C GLU A 76 -3.65 -38.69 2.26
N LYS A 77 -4.95 -38.75 1.93
CA LYS A 77 -5.73 -37.57 1.56
C LYS A 77 -5.93 -36.63 2.75
N ILE A 78 -6.13 -37.17 3.95
CA ILE A 78 -6.20 -36.38 5.19
C ILE A 78 -4.84 -35.72 5.47
N GLN A 79 -3.74 -36.45 5.37
CA GLN A 79 -2.39 -35.92 5.56
C GLN A 79 -2.06 -34.83 4.54
N THR A 80 -2.37 -35.05 3.26
CA THR A 80 -2.21 -34.05 2.19
C THR A 80 -3.01 -32.78 2.49
N ASN A 81 -4.27 -32.93 2.92
CA ASN A 81 -5.11 -31.80 3.30
C ASN A 81 -4.53 -31.05 4.50
N LYS A 82 -4.01 -31.76 5.51
CA LYS A 82 -3.39 -31.18 6.70
C LYS A 82 -2.13 -30.38 6.36
N MET A 83 -1.27 -30.90 5.49
CA MET A 83 -0.10 -30.16 5.01
C MET A 83 -0.51 -28.91 4.23
N ARG A 84 -1.54 -29.00 3.38
CA ARG A 84 -2.07 -27.84 2.66
C ARG A 84 -2.61 -26.77 3.61
N GLU A 85 -3.35 -27.16 4.65
CA GLU A 85 -3.89 -26.23 5.65
C GLU A 85 -2.75 -25.50 6.39
N GLN A 86 -1.69 -26.22 6.78
CA GLN A 86 -0.48 -25.61 7.37
C GLN A 86 0.18 -24.59 6.43
N TYR A 87 0.33 -24.94 5.14
CA TYR A 87 0.88 -24.00 4.16
C TYR A 87 0.00 -22.77 3.98
N GLU A 88 -1.33 -22.92 4.00
CA GLU A 88 -2.27 -21.81 3.92
C GLU A 88 -2.18 -20.90 5.16
N GLU A 89 -2.05 -21.48 6.36
CA GLU A 89 -1.84 -20.75 7.62
C GLU A 89 -0.53 -19.97 7.62
N GLU A 90 0.60 -20.62 7.29
CA GLU A 90 1.92 -19.96 7.18
C GLU A 90 1.90 -18.85 6.13
N THR A 91 1.25 -19.08 4.99
CA THR A 91 1.10 -18.06 3.93
C THR A 91 0.32 -16.86 4.44
N PHE A 92 -0.75 -17.09 5.21
CA PHE A 92 -1.55 -16.02 5.81
C PHE A 92 -0.74 -15.23 6.85
N GLU A 93 -0.01 -15.92 7.73
CA GLU A 93 0.88 -15.27 8.70
C GLU A 93 1.96 -14.42 8.04
N LEU A 94 2.63 -14.96 7.02
CA LEU A 94 3.65 -14.23 6.26
C LEU A 94 3.06 -13.02 5.56
N LYS A 95 1.88 -13.16 4.96
CA LYS A 95 1.17 -12.03 4.33
C LYS A 95 0.83 -10.94 5.34
N ASN A 96 0.40 -11.30 6.56
CA ASN A 96 0.16 -10.32 7.63
C ASN A 96 1.46 -9.64 8.08
N LYS A 97 2.58 -10.37 8.21
CA LYS A 97 3.89 -9.79 8.53
C LYS A 97 4.33 -8.80 7.44
N ILE A 98 4.16 -9.12 6.17
CA ILE A 98 4.46 -8.23 5.03
C ILE A 98 3.61 -6.96 5.10
N LEU A 99 2.29 -7.09 5.30
CA LEU A 99 1.40 -5.92 5.40
C LEU A 99 1.79 -5.00 6.58
N ASN A 100 2.17 -5.58 7.72
CA ASN A 100 2.64 -4.79 8.86
C ASN A 100 3.97 -4.09 8.55
N GLN A 101 4.90 -4.78 7.90
CA GLN A 101 6.18 -4.20 7.48
C GLN A 101 5.99 -3.09 6.45
N ASP A 102 5.09 -3.26 5.48
CA ASP A 102 4.72 -2.22 4.51
C ASP A 102 4.16 -0.99 5.22
N GLY A 103 3.31 -1.18 6.25
CA GLY A 103 2.84 -0.09 7.10
C GLY A 103 3.97 0.69 7.77
N VAL A 104 4.92 -0.02 8.40
CA VAL A 104 6.11 0.61 9.01
C VAL A 104 6.96 1.34 7.97
N ILE A 105 7.14 0.78 6.77
CA ILE A 105 7.89 1.42 5.70
C ILE A 105 7.20 2.72 5.26
N THR A 106 5.88 2.73 5.13
CA THR A 106 5.15 3.97 4.76
C THR A 106 5.29 5.06 5.82
N GLU A 107 5.25 4.70 7.11
CA GLU A 107 5.48 5.65 8.21
C GLU A 107 6.91 6.22 8.17
N LEU A 108 7.92 5.35 7.97
CA LEU A 108 9.31 5.78 7.83
C LEU A 108 9.53 6.68 6.61
N GLN A 109 8.84 6.42 5.50
CA GLN A 109 8.88 7.28 4.30
C GLN A 109 8.29 8.66 4.59
N MET A 110 7.15 8.73 5.29
CA MET A 110 6.57 10.01 5.70
C MET A 110 7.50 10.79 6.62
N GLN A 111 8.13 10.13 7.58
CA GLN A 111 9.11 10.76 8.48
C GLN A 111 10.34 11.28 7.72
N ARG A 112 10.87 10.50 6.77
CA ARG A 112 11.95 10.95 5.88
C ARG A 112 11.55 12.19 5.11
N ASP A 113 10.37 12.23 4.52
CA ASP A 113 9.92 13.34 3.69
C ASP A 113 9.72 14.61 4.53
N LYS A 114 9.21 14.47 5.75
CA LYS A 114 9.15 15.57 6.71
C LYS A 114 10.55 16.11 7.06
N LEU A 115 11.50 15.23 7.37
CA LEU A 115 12.88 15.63 7.69
C LEU A 115 13.57 16.28 6.48
N LEU A 116 13.29 15.83 5.26
CA LEU A 116 13.80 16.45 4.04
C LEU A 116 13.25 17.88 3.85
N GLN A 117 11.96 18.10 4.12
CA GLN A 117 11.38 19.45 4.09
C GLN A 117 11.99 20.36 5.16
N GLU A 118 12.19 19.84 6.38
CA GLU A 118 12.85 20.58 7.46
C GLU A 118 14.29 20.94 7.09
N LEU A 119 15.05 20.00 6.51
CA LEU A 119 16.41 20.23 6.03
C LEU A 119 16.44 21.32 4.95
N GLN A 120 15.58 21.22 3.93
CA GLN A 120 15.48 22.23 2.86
C GLN A 120 15.12 23.62 3.42
N SER A 121 14.23 23.68 4.42
CA SER A 121 13.90 24.95 5.08
C SER A 121 15.09 25.53 5.83
N ALA A 122 15.90 24.68 6.48
CA ALA A 122 17.10 25.09 7.19
C ALA A 122 18.19 25.57 6.25
N GLU A 123 18.41 24.85 5.14
CA GLU A 123 19.33 25.27 4.08
C GLU A 123 18.93 26.60 3.46
N ALA A 124 17.63 26.84 3.23
CA ALA A 124 17.15 28.12 2.72
C ALA A 124 17.43 29.27 3.71
N ARG A 125 17.18 29.06 5.01
CA ARG A 125 17.50 30.05 6.06
C ARG A 125 19.01 30.33 6.10
N LEU A 126 19.83 29.29 6.02
CA LEU A 126 21.28 29.43 6.05
C LEU A 126 21.79 30.24 4.85
N LYS A 127 21.30 29.95 3.64
CA LYS A 127 21.62 30.73 2.43
C LYS A 127 21.24 32.21 2.54
N VAL A 128 20.11 32.52 3.19
CA VAL A 128 19.72 33.92 3.44
C VAL A 128 20.69 34.58 4.41
N THR A 129 21.05 33.91 5.49
CA THR A 129 22.01 34.45 6.46
C THR A 129 23.40 34.63 5.86
N GLU A 130 23.85 33.71 5.01
CA GLU A 130 25.12 33.81 4.28
C GLU A 130 25.13 35.04 3.37
N LYS A 131 24.06 35.29 2.61
CA LYS A 131 23.93 36.49 1.77
C LYS A 131 23.97 37.77 2.60
N SER A 132 23.18 37.84 3.68
CA SER A 132 23.21 39.01 4.56
C SER A 132 24.59 39.24 5.20
N GLY A 133 25.34 38.17 5.46
CA GLY A 133 26.72 38.25 5.93
C GLY A 133 27.66 38.80 4.86
N GLN A 134 27.50 38.38 3.60
CA GLN A 134 28.24 38.93 2.46
C GLN A 134 27.96 40.42 2.28
N ASP A 135 26.68 40.80 2.26
CA ASP A 135 26.26 42.21 2.15
C ASP A 135 26.88 43.06 3.27
N LEU A 136 26.86 42.58 4.52
CA LEU A 136 27.47 43.29 5.64
C LEU A 136 29.00 43.43 5.52
N THR A 137 29.68 42.43 4.95
CA THR A 137 31.13 42.53 4.71
C THR A 137 31.46 43.51 3.59
N GLU A 138 30.63 43.59 2.55
CA GLU A 138 30.76 44.59 1.49
C GLU A 138 30.53 46.00 2.04
N ASP A 139 29.50 46.18 2.87
CA ASP A 139 29.23 47.44 3.59
C ASP A 139 30.40 47.84 4.49
N TYR A 140 30.98 46.89 5.24
CA TYR A 140 32.15 47.18 6.07
C TYR A 140 33.37 47.57 5.23
N ALA A 141 33.57 46.94 4.07
CA ALA A 141 34.66 47.28 3.16
C ALA A 141 34.48 48.68 2.54
N THR A 142 33.27 49.02 2.09
CA THR A 142 32.97 50.36 1.55
C THR A 142 33.14 51.43 2.63
N LEU A 143 32.65 51.17 3.85
CA LEU A 143 32.81 52.07 4.99
C LEU A 143 34.28 52.27 5.35
N LYS A 144 35.08 51.19 5.40
CA LYS A 144 36.52 51.26 5.65
C LYS A 144 37.24 52.12 4.59
N ASN A 145 36.90 51.95 3.32
CA ASN A 145 37.46 52.76 2.24
C ASN A 145 37.07 54.24 2.39
N SER A 146 35.84 54.54 2.80
CA SER A 146 35.40 55.93 3.04
C SER A 146 36.16 56.59 4.20
N TYR A 147 36.41 55.86 5.29
CA TYR A 147 37.22 56.35 6.40
C TYR A 147 38.68 56.58 5.98
N LEU A 148 39.24 55.72 5.13
CA LEU A 148 40.59 55.88 4.60
C LEU A 148 40.70 57.19 3.80
N VAL A 149 39.77 57.43 2.88
CA VAL A 149 39.72 58.67 2.08
C VAL A 149 39.54 59.90 2.97
N LEU A 150 38.70 59.82 4.01
CA LEU A 150 38.51 60.92 4.96
C LEU A 150 39.79 61.22 5.75
N THR A 151 40.54 60.19 6.13
CA THR A 151 41.82 60.34 6.84
C THR A 151 42.84 61.02 5.93
N GLU A 152 42.96 60.59 4.68
CA GLU A 152 43.84 61.24 3.69
C GLU A 152 43.47 62.71 3.43
N ALA A 153 42.17 63.04 3.42
CA ALA A 153 41.70 64.42 3.29
C ALA A 153 42.05 65.25 4.52
N HIS A 154 41.87 64.69 5.73
CA HIS A 154 42.23 65.34 6.98
C HIS A 154 43.74 65.60 7.07
N ASP A 155 44.57 64.64 6.69
CA ASP A 155 46.03 64.78 6.67
C ASP A 155 46.47 65.89 5.70
N LYS A 156 45.79 66.02 4.55
CA LYS A 156 46.02 67.12 3.59
C LYS A 156 45.64 68.48 4.16
N GLU A 157 44.50 68.59 4.85
CA GLU A 157 44.10 69.83 5.52
C GLU A 157 45.06 70.20 6.65
N LEU A 158 45.54 69.22 7.43
CA LEU A 158 46.55 69.45 8.46
C LEU A 158 47.84 70.00 7.84
N ALA A 159 48.34 69.40 6.76
CA ALA A 159 49.51 69.90 6.05
C ALA A 159 49.30 71.34 5.55
N GLN A 160 48.13 71.66 4.97
CA GLN A 160 47.79 73.03 4.55
C GLN A 160 47.71 74.01 5.73
N SER A 161 47.15 73.59 6.87
CA SER A 161 47.09 74.42 8.08
C SER A 161 48.47 74.65 8.67
N GLU A 162 49.35 73.64 8.64
CA GLU A 162 50.75 73.76 9.06
C GLU A 162 51.51 74.73 8.16
N GLU A 163 51.35 74.63 6.83
CA GLU A 163 51.90 75.59 5.86
C GLU A 163 51.42 77.02 6.14
N LEU A 164 50.11 77.23 6.28
CA LEU A 164 49.54 78.54 6.59
C LEU A 164 50.06 79.08 7.93
N SER A 165 50.19 78.23 8.95
CA SER A 165 50.76 78.62 10.24
C SER A 165 52.23 79.04 10.12
N ALA A 166 53.02 78.37 9.27
CA ALA A 166 54.40 78.73 8.99
C ALA A 166 54.51 80.05 8.24
N GLU A 167 53.62 80.30 7.27
CA GLU A 167 53.51 81.58 6.56
C GLU A 167 53.14 82.72 7.51
N LEU A 168 52.15 82.52 8.39
CA LEU A 168 51.77 83.51 9.40
C LEU A 168 52.92 83.81 10.36
N LEU A 169 53.68 82.79 10.79
CA LEU A 169 54.87 82.99 11.61
C LEU A 169 55.97 83.74 10.84
N ALA A 170 56.16 83.47 9.55
CA ALA A 170 57.10 84.21 8.72
C ALA A 170 56.67 85.68 8.55
N LEU A 171 55.38 85.93 8.32
CA LEU A 171 54.81 87.29 8.27
C LEU A 171 54.95 88.01 9.61
N ALA A 172 54.71 87.34 10.73
CA ALA A 172 54.93 87.90 12.07
C ALA A 172 56.41 88.25 12.28
N ARG A 173 57.33 87.36 11.90
CA ARG A 173 58.78 87.65 11.94
C ARG A 173 59.16 88.84 11.06
N ASN A 174 58.57 88.96 9.86
CA ASN A 174 58.77 90.09 8.96
C ASN A 174 58.19 91.39 9.54
N GLN A 175 57.00 91.32 10.14
CA GLN A 175 56.38 92.46 10.83
C GLN A 175 57.23 92.89 12.03
N ASP A 176 57.76 91.95 12.81
CA ASP A 176 58.67 92.24 13.91
C ASP A 176 59.99 92.83 13.42
N ALA A 177 60.53 92.36 12.29
CA ALA A 177 61.71 92.95 11.66
C ALA A 177 61.46 94.39 11.19
N LEU A 178 60.30 94.64 10.56
CA LEU A 178 59.88 96.00 10.18
C LEU A 178 59.65 96.88 11.41
N ARG A 179 59.07 96.34 12.49
CA ARG A 179 58.93 97.04 13.76
C ARG A 179 60.29 97.37 14.36
N ARG A 180 61.26 96.45 14.35
CA ARG A 180 62.64 96.74 14.78
C ARG A 180 63.28 97.82 13.91
N GLN A 181 63.12 97.79 12.59
CA GLN A 181 63.59 98.86 11.71
C GLN A 181 62.91 100.20 11.99
N LEU A 182 61.60 100.20 12.23
CA LEU A 182 60.84 101.40 12.60
C LEU A 182 61.23 101.90 13.99
N GLU A 183 61.52 101.00 14.94
CA GLU A 183 62.01 101.31 16.27
C GLU A 183 63.45 101.83 16.24
N GLU A 184 64.32 101.32 15.36
CA GLU A 184 65.68 101.82 15.11
C GLU A 184 65.63 103.21 14.44
N GLN A 185 64.74 103.40 13.46
CA GLN A 185 64.44 104.73 12.89
C GLN A 185 63.86 105.66 13.97
N GLN A 186 62.91 105.19 14.77
CA GLN A 186 62.35 105.95 15.88
C GLN A 186 63.34 106.15 17.02
N GLN A 187 64.34 105.29 17.22
CA GLN A 187 65.41 105.47 18.21
C GLN A 187 66.43 106.46 17.69
N SER A 188 66.69 106.49 16.38
CA SER A 188 67.43 107.59 15.72
C SER A 188 66.69 108.93 15.80
N VAL A 189 65.35 108.93 15.88
CA VAL A 189 64.52 110.12 16.11
C VAL A 189 64.31 110.41 17.61
N LYS A 190 64.24 109.40 18.48
CA LYS A 190 64.08 109.53 19.95
C LYS A 190 65.39 109.95 20.62
N THR A 191 66.57 109.67 20.06
CA THR A 191 67.80 110.34 20.50
C THR A 191 67.75 111.86 20.26
N THR A 192 66.81 112.36 19.45
CA THR A 192 66.52 113.79 19.30
C THR A 192 65.27 114.29 20.04
N THR A 193 64.39 113.42 20.53
CA THR A 193 63.12 113.86 21.17
C THR A 193 62.69 112.99 22.37
N GLN A 194 63.62 112.62 23.25
CA GLN A 194 63.30 112.12 24.59
C GLN A 194 62.81 113.27 25.46
N GLY A 195 61.50 113.46 25.54
CA GLY A 195 60.95 114.48 26.43
C GLY A 195 59.50 114.33 26.86
N LEU A 196 58.60 113.72 26.07
CA LEU A 196 57.17 113.89 26.35
C LEU A 196 56.30 112.72 25.86
N HIS A 197 56.05 111.66 26.66
CA HIS A 197 54.89 110.79 26.38
C HIS A 197 54.25 109.99 27.53
N GLY A 198 54.27 110.48 28.77
CA GLY A 198 53.59 109.85 29.92
C GLY A 198 52.04 109.88 29.92
N GLU A 199 51.37 110.15 28.80
CA GLU A 199 49.92 110.38 28.76
C GLU A 199 49.10 109.27 28.04
N LEU A 200 49.72 108.38 27.25
CA LEU A 200 48.97 107.33 26.51
C LEU A 200 48.65 106.06 27.31
N ASP A 201 49.26 105.86 28.48
CA ASP A 201 49.01 104.68 29.32
C ASP A 201 47.74 104.80 30.18
N ARG A 202 47.11 105.99 30.25
CA ARG A 202 45.86 106.19 31.00
C ARG A 202 44.60 105.76 30.23
N VAL A 203 44.64 105.74 28.89
CA VAL A 203 43.47 105.40 28.06
C VAL A 203 43.30 103.87 27.91
N ARG A 204 44.36 103.09 28.11
CA ARG A 204 44.34 101.62 28.03
C ARG A 204 43.62 100.96 29.22
N ALA A 205 43.45 101.68 30.34
CA ALA A 205 42.81 101.16 31.56
C ALA A 205 41.27 101.23 31.55
N LEU A 206 40.65 101.93 30.59
CA LEU A 206 39.19 102.15 30.58
C LEU A 206 38.39 101.11 29.77
N ILE A 207 39.07 100.30 28.93
CA ILE A 207 38.40 99.38 28.00
C ILE A 207 38.18 97.98 28.60
N SER A 208 38.78 97.65 29.74
CA SER A 208 38.67 96.32 30.38
C SER A 208 37.43 96.11 31.27
N ARG A 209 36.35 96.90 31.12
CA ARG A 209 35.24 96.94 32.09
C ARG A 209 33.82 96.62 31.58
N MET A 210 33.67 95.92 30.45
CA MET A 210 32.36 95.49 29.94
C MET A 210 32.38 93.99 29.57
N SER A 211 32.25 93.12 30.58
CA SER A 211 31.97 91.71 30.39
C SER A 211 30.85 91.23 31.33
N HIS A 212 29.99 90.37 30.77
CA HIS A 212 28.98 89.47 31.40
C HIS A 212 27.58 90.01 31.79
N ASN A 213 26.55 89.58 31.04
CA ASN A 213 25.56 88.57 31.45
C ASN A 213 24.28 88.60 30.58
N ARG A 214 23.72 87.42 30.22
CA ARG A 214 22.30 87.03 30.51
C ARG A 214 21.94 85.59 30.10
N VAL A 215 21.03 85.03 30.92
CA VAL A 215 20.58 83.63 31.06
C VAL A 215 19.22 83.40 30.36
N LYS A 216 19.02 82.12 29.98
CA LYS A 216 17.83 81.37 29.48
C LYS A 216 16.42 81.84 29.90
N VAL A 217 15.47 81.79 28.95
CA VAL A 217 14.02 81.56 29.18
C VAL A 217 13.44 80.80 27.97
N ARG A 218 12.72 79.68 28.21
CA ARG A 218 11.48 79.23 27.51
C ARG A 218 11.16 77.75 27.77
N GLN A 219 10.16 77.45 28.61
CA GLN A 219 9.36 76.22 28.52
C GLN A 219 8.10 76.33 29.41
N SER A 220 6.91 76.62 28.86
CA SER A 220 5.64 76.51 29.59
C SER A 220 4.34 76.51 28.74
N MET A 221 4.36 76.09 27.46
CA MET A 221 3.13 76.05 26.62
C MET A 221 2.94 74.76 25.80
N LEU A 222 3.65 73.66 26.11
CA LEU A 222 3.62 72.43 25.29
C LEU A 222 3.00 71.19 25.97
N LEU A 223 2.39 71.33 27.15
CA LEU A 223 1.84 70.19 27.92
C LEU A 223 0.32 70.00 27.78
N GLY A 224 -0.46 71.05 27.47
CA GLY A 224 -1.93 70.97 27.49
C GLY A 224 -2.55 70.10 26.38
N ASN A 225 -1.94 70.06 25.19
CA ASN A 225 -2.47 69.31 24.05
C ASN A 225 -2.01 67.85 24.01
N GLN A 226 -1.12 67.45 24.92
CA GLN A 226 -0.52 66.12 24.91
C GLN A 226 -1.48 65.04 25.45
N ASP A 227 -2.39 65.41 26.35
CA ASP A 227 -3.29 64.45 27.01
C ASP A 227 -4.58 64.20 26.20
N GLU A 228 -5.13 65.21 25.53
CA GLU A 228 -6.27 65.03 24.60
C GLU A 228 -5.89 64.19 23.36
N ILE A 229 -4.67 64.36 22.86
CA ILE A 229 -4.13 63.54 21.76
C ILE A 229 -3.94 62.09 22.22
N LYS A 230 -3.48 61.87 23.46
CA LYS A 230 -3.40 60.51 24.02
C LYS A 230 -4.78 59.87 24.16
N GLU A 231 -5.78 60.58 24.68
CA GLU A 231 -7.12 60.02 24.88
C GLU A 231 -7.81 59.65 23.55
N THR A 232 -7.64 60.48 22.52
CA THR A 232 -8.18 60.20 21.18
C THR A 232 -7.47 59.03 20.49
N LEU A 233 -6.14 58.92 20.64
CA LEU A 233 -5.37 57.75 20.19
C LEU A 233 -5.78 56.46 20.91
N GLU A 234 -6.03 56.53 22.22
CA GLU A 234 -6.48 55.38 23.03
C GLU A 234 -7.87 54.90 22.59
N LYS A 235 -8.81 55.82 22.35
CA LYS A 235 -10.15 55.47 21.81
C LYS A 235 -10.07 54.86 20.42
N MET A 236 -9.21 55.40 19.55
CA MET A 236 -8.98 54.86 18.21
C MET A 236 -8.42 53.44 18.30
N LYS A 237 -7.38 53.23 19.11
CA LYS A 237 -6.75 51.91 19.36
C LYS A 237 -7.78 50.89 19.85
N ASN A 238 -8.57 51.24 20.86
CA ASN A 238 -9.59 50.33 21.42
C ASN A 238 -10.66 49.97 20.38
N SER A 239 -11.07 50.91 19.52
CA SER A 239 -12.03 50.63 18.44
C SER A 239 -11.49 49.68 17.37
N TYR A 240 -10.18 49.74 17.07
CA TYR A 240 -9.51 48.83 16.15
C TYR A 240 -9.32 47.44 16.76
N GLU A 241 -8.91 47.36 18.03
CA GLU A 241 -8.81 46.09 18.76
C GLU A 241 -10.16 45.36 18.81
N GLU A 242 -11.26 46.10 19.00
CA GLU A 242 -12.61 45.52 19.03
C GLU A 242 -13.07 45.06 17.64
N GLN A 243 -12.74 45.80 16.57
CA GLN A 243 -12.99 45.35 15.19
C GLN A 243 -12.18 44.09 14.84
N GLN A 244 -10.91 44.04 15.26
CA GLN A 244 -10.05 42.88 15.06
C GLN A 244 -10.58 41.65 15.79
N LYS A 245 -10.94 41.79 17.07
CA LYS A 245 -11.54 40.71 17.86
C LYS A 245 -12.84 40.18 17.23
N LYS A 246 -13.66 41.06 16.66
CA LYS A 246 -14.91 40.70 15.97
C LYS A 246 -14.67 39.97 14.65
N LEU A 247 -13.56 40.24 13.96
CA LEU A 247 -13.14 39.50 12.76
C LEU A 247 -12.59 38.12 13.12
N GLU A 248 -11.76 38.03 14.17
CA GLU A 248 -11.25 36.77 14.72
C GLU A 248 -12.38 35.84 15.17
N GLU A 249 -13.38 36.39 15.87
CA GLU A 249 -14.57 35.65 16.30
C GLU A 249 -15.38 35.11 15.10
N LYS A 250 -15.59 35.92 14.06
CA LYS A 250 -16.27 35.47 12.83
C LYS A 250 -15.50 34.38 12.09
N ALA A 251 -14.17 34.49 12.03
CA ALA A 251 -13.31 33.47 11.42
C ALA A 251 -13.37 32.15 12.19
N LEU A 252 -13.36 32.22 13.52
CA LEU A 252 -13.49 31.05 14.41
C LEU A 252 -14.86 30.39 14.25
N VAL A 253 -15.95 31.15 14.23
CA VAL A 253 -17.31 30.60 14.04
C VAL A 253 -17.45 29.94 12.66
N CYS A 254 -16.89 30.54 11.61
CA CYS A 254 -16.90 29.94 10.27
C CYS A 254 -16.09 28.64 10.20
N SER A 255 -14.90 28.58 10.80
CA SER A 255 -14.09 27.36 10.82
C SER A 255 -14.76 26.27 11.66
N GLN A 256 -15.33 26.63 12.81
CA GLN A 256 -16.05 25.71 13.69
C GLN A 256 -17.32 25.15 13.04
N SER A 257 -18.05 25.96 12.26
CA SER A 257 -19.19 25.48 11.47
C SER A 257 -18.76 24.48 10.39
N GLN A 258 -17.64 24.73 9.70
CA GLN A 258 -17.12 23.81 8.68
C GLN A 258 -16.60 22.50 9.29
N MET A 259 -16.02 22.54 10.49
CA MET A 259 -15.59 21.35 11.23
C MET A 259 -16.79 20.49 11.60
N LYS A 260 -17.86 21.09 12.15
CA LYS A 260 -19.10 20.38 12.47
C LYS A 260 -19.75 19.73 11.24
N GLU A 261 -19.79 20.44 10.12
CA GLU A 261 -20.31 19.89 8.85
C GLU A 261 -19.51 18.67 8.40
N VAL A 262 -18.18 18.67 8.55
CA VAL A 262 -17.32 17.51 8.25
C VAL A 262 -17.56 16.35 9.22
N GLU A 263 -17.72 16.64 10.50
CA GLU A 263 -18.01 15.64 11.54
C GLU A 263 -19.36 14.95 11.30
N GLU A 264 -20.38 15.71 10.92
CA GLU A 264 -21.70 15.21 10.55
C GLU A 264 -21.65 14.36 9.27
N GLU A 265 -20.92 14.81 8.23
CA GLU A 265 -20.68 14.03 7.01
C GLU A 265 -19.95 12.72 7.31
N ASN A 266 -18.93 12.74 8.17
CA ASN A 266 -18.19 11.53 8.57
C ASN A 266 -19.09 10.55 9.32
N SER A 267 -19.92 11.05 10.25
CA SER A 267 -20.91 10.24 10.97
C SER A 267 -21.93 9.60 10.03
N LYS A 268 -22.41 10.35 9.04
CA LYS A 268 -23.34 9.86 8.02
C LYS A 268 -22.71 8.80 7.12
N LEU A 269 -21.47 9.00 6.69
CA LEU A 269 -20.72 8.02 5.90
C LEU A 269 -20.46 6.74 6.70
N GLN A 270 -20.11 6.85 7.99
CA GLN A 270 -19.96 5.68 8.86
C GLN A 270 -21.26 4.89 8.98
N LEU A 271 -22.41 5.56 9.07
CA LEU A 271 -23.72 4.89 9.10
C LEU A 271 -24.00 4.17 7.78
N GLN A 272 -23.79 4.82 6.64
CA GLN A 272 -23.97 4.22 5.31
C GLN A 272 -23.07 2.99 5.09
N VAL A 273 -21.84 3.04 5.61
CA VAL A 273 -20.94 1.88 5.59
C VAL A 273 -21.53 0.74 6.41
N LYS A 274 -22.05 1.00 7.62
CA LYS A 274 -22.68 -0.04 8.45
C LYS A 274 -23.91 -0.64 7.77
N GLU A 275 -24.80 0.18 7.24
CA GLU A 275 -26.00 -0.24 6.51
C GLU A 275 -25.62 -1.13 5.31
N LEU A 276 -24.65 -0.73 4.50
CA LEU A 276 -24.17 -1.55 3.39
C LEU A 276 -23.59 -2.89 3.88
N HIS A 277 -22.83 -2.91 4.98
CA HIS A 277 -22.31 -4.17 5.53
C HIS A 277 -23.43 -5.09 6.03
N GLU A 278 -24.48 -4.53 6.63
CA GLU A 278 -25.68 -5.25 7.05
C GLU A 278 -26.41 -5.85 5.83
N GLU A 279 -26.58 -5.06 4.76
CA GLU A 279 -27.18 -5.50 3.50
C GLU A 279 -26.35 -6.61 2.83
N TYR A 280 -25.02 -6.49 2.80
CA TYR A 280 -24.15 -7.55 2.29
C TYR A 280 -24.27 -8.84 3.11
N ARG A 281 -24.35 -8.73 4.44
CA ARG A 281 -24.54 -9.88 5.33
C ARG A 281 -25.89 -10.54 5.09
N ALA A 282 -26.97 -9.76 5.04
CA ALA A 282 -28.31 -10.27 4.79
C ALA A 282 -28.40 -10.99 3.44
N ARG A 283 -27.79 -10.41 2.40
CA ARG A 283 -27.77 -11.00 1.06
C ARG A 283 -26.96 -12.30 1.00
N LEU A 284 -25.81 -12.37 1.68
CA LEU A 284 -25.03 -13.59 1.82
C LEU A 284 -25.81 -14.70 2.55
N VAL A 285 -26.56 -14.35 3.60
CA VAL A 285 -27.41 -15.30 4.32
C VAL A 285 -28.51 -15.84 3.40
N CYS A 286 -29.19 -14.99 2.63
CA CYS A 286 -30.15 -15.45 1.63
C CYS A 286 -29.50 -16.38 0.60
N TYR A 287 -28.32 -16.04 0.08
CA TYR A 287 -27.62 -16.91 -0.87
C TYR A 287 -27.25 -18.28 -0.29
N LEU A 288 -26.82 -18.32 0.97
CA LEU A 288 -26.53 -19.57 1.67
C LEU A 288 -27.79 -20.39 1.93
N GLN A 289 -28.90 -19.73 2.27
CA GLN A 289 -30.20 -20.36 2.45
C GLN A 289 -30.72 -20.98 1.15
N ASP A 290 -30.65 -20.24 0.03
CA ASP A 290 -31.05 -20.71 -1.28
C ASP A 290 -30.20 -21.90 -1.77
N LEU A 291 -28.89 -21.91 -1.45
CA LEU A 291 -27.98 -23.03 -1.69
C LEU A 291 -28.35 -24.26 -0.84
N ALA A 292 -28.71 -24.06 0.42
CA ALA A 292 -29.16 -25.14 1.31
C ALA A 292 -30.48 -25.75 0.82
N ASP A 293 -31.47 -24.90 0.50
CA ASP A 293 -32.79 -25.31 -0.01
C ASP A 293 -32.66 -26.07 -1.35
N TYR A 294 -31.71 -25.68 -2.21
CA TYR A 294 -31.38 -26.43 -3.44
C TYR A 294 -30.77 -27.81 -3.15
N ILE A 295 -29.81 -27.90 -2.21
CA ILE A 295 -29.15 -29.17 -1.85
C ILE A 295 -30.16 -30.13 -1.22
N ASP A 296 -31.08 -29.62 -0.40
CA ASP A 296 -32.15 -30.41 0.20
C ASP A 296 -33.18 -30.88 -0.85
N GLY A 297 -33.53 -30.03 -1.82
CA GLY A 297 -34.41 -30.39 -2.95
C GLY A 297 -33.81 -31.40 -3.95
N LEU A 298 -32.48 -31.44 -4.05
CA LEU A 298 -31.75 -32.40 -4.89
C LEU A 298 -31.91 -33.85 -4.39
N LYS A 299 -32.26 -34.03 -3.11
CA LYS A 299 -32.49 -35.35 -2.50
C LYS A 299 -33.76 -36.04 -3.02
N ASP A 300 -34.70 -35.26 -3.56
CA ASP A 300 -36.04 -35.72 -3.95
C ASP A 300 -36.28 -35.80 -5.47
N SER A 301 -35.38 -35.33 -6.35
CA SER A 301 -35.65 -35.36 -7.81
C SER A 301 -34.44 -35.56 -8.72
N LYS A 302 -34.55 -36.52 -9.66
CA LYS A 302 -33.59 -36.79 -10.74
C LYS A 302 -34.06 -36.13 -12.04
N SER A 303 -33.64 -34.89 -12.33
CA SER A 303 -33.82 -34.33 -13.70
C SER A 303 -32.79 -33.26 -14.07
N THR A 304 -32.47 -33.19 -15.36
CA THR A 304 -31.54 -32.22 -15.99
C THR A 304 -32.00 -30.75 -15.92
N SER A 305 -33.24 -30.50 -15.50
CA SER A 305 -33.82 -29.16 -15.30
C SER A 305 -33.20 -28.41 -14.11
N GLU A 306 -32.74 -29.14 -13.09
CA GLU A 306 -32.14 -28.62 -11.85
C GLU A 306 -30.83 -27.84 -12.09
N HIS A 307 -29.98 -28.33 -12.99
CA HIS A 307 -28.71 -27.67 -13.33
C HIS A 307 -28.92 -26.32 -14.04
N SER A 308 -30.02 -26.16 -14.78
CA SER A 308 -30.39 -24.87 -15.37
C SER A 308 -30.81 -23.88 -14.29
N LYS A 309 -31.54 -24.32 -13.25
CA LYS A 309 -31.97 -23.44 -12.14
C LYS A 309 -30.78 -22.96 -11.30
N MET A 310 -29.85 -23.87 -10.97
CA MET A 310 -28.60 -23.52 -10.27
C MET A 310 -27.78 -22.50 -11.07
N ARG A 311 -27.67 -22.70 -12.38
CA ARG A 311 -26.99 -21.74 -13.26
C ARG A 311 -27.63 -20.36 -13.21
N THR A 312 -28.96 -20.26 -13.34
CA THR A 312 -29.68 -18.98 -13.25
C THR A 312 -29.51 -18.31 -11.88
N PHE A 313 -29.47 -19.10 -10.80
CA PHE A 313 -29.25 -18.59 -9.44
C PHE A 313 -27.83 -18.01 -9.27
N VAL A 314 -26.80 -18.77 -9.67
CA VAL A 314 -25.40 -18.31 -9.63
C VAL A 314 -25.21 -17.08 -10.52
N ASP A 315 -25.84 -17.05 -11.70
CA ASP A 315 -25.81 -15.88 -12.59
C ASP A 315 -26.50 -14.66 -11.95
N SER A 316 -27.61 -14.86 -11.23
CA SER A 316 -28.27 -13.79 -10.45
C SER A 316 -27.38 -13.28 -9.32
N MET A 317 -26.76 -14.17 -8.54
CA MET A 317 -25.82 -13.82 -7.47
C MET A 317 -24.63 -13.00 -8.00
N LEU A 318 -24.03 -13.46 -9.10
CA LEU A 318 -22.92 -12.74 -9.74
C LEU A 318 -23.36 -11.37 -10.26
N GLN A 319 -24.58 -11.26 -10.79
CA GLN A 319 -25.13 -9.99 -11.26
C GLN A 319 -25.39 -9.00 -10.11
N ASP A 320 -25.87 -9.49 -8.98
CA ASP A 320 -26.08 -8.68 -7.77
C ASP A 320 -24.77 -8.20 -7.14
N VAL A 321 -23.75 -9.05 -7.12
CA VAL A 321 -22.40 -8.68 -6.68
C VAL A 321 -21.82 -7.62 -7.62
N ARG A 322 -21.98 -7.79 -8.94
CA ARG A 322 -21.52 -6.79 -9.92
C ARG A 322 -22.26 -5.46 -9.78
N SER A 323 -23.57 -5.48 -9.56
CA SER A 323 -24.39 -4.26 -9.40
C SER A 323 -24.05 -3.53 -8.10
N SER A 324 -23.78 -4.27 -7.01
CA SER A 324 -23.37 -3.69 -5.74
C SER A 324 -21.99 -3.03 -5.80
N TYR A 325 -21.02 -3.65 -6.51
CA TYR A 325 -19.72 -3.02 -6.76
C TYR A 325 -19.85 -1.76 -7.61
N ARG A 326 -20.67 -1.77 -8.67
CA ARG A 326 -20.91 -0.56 -9.47
C ARG A 326 -21.56 0.56 -8.66
N ALA A 327 -22.54 0.24 -7.80
CA ALA A 327 -23.18 1.23 -6.94
C ALA A 327 -22.17 1.86 -5.97
N ARG A 328 -21.28 1.05 -5.38
CA ARG A 328 -20.20 1.54 -4.52
C ARG A 328 -19.18 2.39 -5.29
N GLU A 329 -18.83 1.99 -6.50
CA GLU A 329 -17.94 2.76 -7.37
C GLU A 329 -18.55 4.13 -7.70
N GLU A 330 -19.83 4.19 -8.06
CA GLU A 330 -20.55 5.45 -8.33
C GLU A 330 -20.61 6.34 -7.07
N GLN A 331 -20.85 5.76 -5.89
CA GLN A 331 -20.83 6.49 -4.61
C GLN A 331 -19.45 7.11 -4.37
N LEU A 332 -18.37 6.34 -4.47
CA LEU A 332 -17.00 6.84 -4.31
C LEU A 332 -16.65 7.90 -5.36
N ALA A 333 -17.06 7.71 -6.61
CA ALA A 333 -16.86 8.69 -7.67
C ALA A 333 -17.62 9.99 -7.37
N SER A 334 -18.85 9.90 -6.85
CA SER A 334 -19.66 11.07 -6.48
C SER A 334 -19.04 11.85 -5.29
N ALA A 335 -18.51 11.14 -4.30
CA ALA A 335 -17.80 11.73 -3.16
C ALA A 335 -16.49 12.40 -3.60
N ALA A 336 -15.72 11.76 -4.49
CA ALA A 336 -14.52 12.38 -5.05
C ALA A 336 -14.85 13.66 -5.83
N ARG A 337 -15.95 13.66 -6.62
CA ARG A 337 -16.43 14.85 -7.32
C ARG A 337 -16.87 15.96 -6.34
N SER A 338 -17.54 15.62 -5.23
CA SER A 338 -17.99 16.60 -4.24
C SER A 338 -16.80 17.22 -3.49
N TYR A 339 -15.82 16.42 -3.06
CA TYR A 339 -14.60 16.90 -2.43
C TYR A 339 -13.79 17.80 -3.36
N LYS A 340 -13.67 17.43 -4.65
CA LYS A 340 -13.04 18.30 -5.65
C LYS A 340 -13.75 19.65 -5.77
N LYS A 341 -15.09 19.66 -5.77
CA LYS A 341 -15.88 20.91 -5.84
C LYS A 341 -15.71 21.74 -4.57
N ARG A 342 -15.67 21.10 -3.40
CA ARG A 342 -15.44 21.77 -2.11
C ARG A 342 -14.03 22.38 -2.05
N LEU A 343 -13.02 21.64 -2.48
CA LEU A 343 -11.64 22.14 -2.58
C LEU A 343 -11.57 23.36 -3.49
N GLN A 344 -12.17 23.31 -4.68
CA GLN A 344 -12.25 24.47 -5.58
C GLN A 344 -12.94 25.68 -4.93
N LYS A 345 -13.99 25.47 -4.14
CA LYS A 345 -14.67 26.55 -3.39
C LYS A 345 -13.73 27.15 -2.35
N ILE A 346 -13.03 26.33 -1.58
CA ILE A 346 -12.07 26.76 -0.56
C ILE A 346 -10.90 27.52 -1.20
N THR A 347 -10.33 27.03 -2.30
CA THR A 347 -9.26 27.72 -3.03
C THR A 347 -9.72 29.10 -3.53
N LYS A 348 -10.93 29.20 -4.07
CA LYS A 348 -11.49 30.50 -4.52
C LYS A 348 -11.67 31.47 -3.36
N THR A 349 -12.20 31.01 -2.23
CA THR A 349 -12.35 31.86 -1.03
C THR A 349 -11.00 32.26 -0.45
N HIS A 350 -10.02 31.34 -0.44
CA HIS A 350 -8.66 31.62 0.02
C HIS A 350 -7.98 32.68 -0.84
N HIS A 351 -8.10 32.56 -2.17
CA HIS A 351 -7.56 33.57 -3.08
C HIS A 351 -8.23 34.95 -2.89
N ALA A 352 -9.55 34.99 -2.71
CA ALA A 352 -10.26 36.24 -2.41
C ALA A 352 -9.81 36.87 -1.07
N LEU A 353 -9.60 36.04 -0.04
CA LEU A 353 -9.09 36.47 1.27
C LEU A 353 -7.65 36.98 1.17
N LEU A 354 -6.79 36.30 0.41
CA LEU A 354 -5.43 36.76 0.13
C LEU A 354 -5.45 38.13 -0.51
N ILE A 355 -6.27 38.35 -1.56
CA ILE A 355 -6.41 39.66 -2.21
C ILE A 355 -6.84 40.73 -1.19
N ALA A 356 -7.85 40.46 -0.36
CA ALA A 356 -8.30 41.38 0.67
C ALA A 356 -7.19 41.70 1.68
N TYR A 357 -6.42 40.68 2.09
CA TYR A 357 -5.26 40.83 2.96
C TYR A 357 -4.16 41.69 2.32
N ARG A 358 -3.85 41.50 1.02
CA ARG A 358 -2.88 42.34 0.27
C ARG A 358 -3.28 43.81 0.33
N VAL A 359 -4.55 44.10 0.06
CA VAL A 359 -5.08 45.47 0.04
C VAL A 359 -5.03 46.09 1.43
N GLN A 360 -5.45 45.36 2.46
CA GLN A 360 -5.41 45.85 3.84
C GLN A 360 -3.98 46.13 4.32
N ARG A 361 -3.04 45.22 4.01
CA ARG A 361 -1.63 45.38 4.37
C ARG A 361 -0.99 46.57 3.66
N ALA A 362 -1.30 46.79 2.38
CA ALA A 362 -0.83 47.97 1.65
C ALA A 362 -1.38 49.27 2.25
N GLN A 363 -2.65 49.30 2.67
CA GLN A 363 -3.26 50.46 3.34
C GLN A 363 -2.57 50.79 4.66
N ILE A 364 -2.26 49.79 5.49
CA ILE A 364 -1.53 49.97 6.76
C ILE A 364 -0.13 50.52 6.52
N LEU A 365 0.60 50.00 5.51
CA LEU A 365 1.93 50.48 5.15
C LEU A 365 1.94 51.93 4.63
N THR A 366 0.87 52.37 3.96
CA THR A 366 0.73 53.76 3.48
C THR A 366 0.20 54.74 4.52
N SER A 367 -0.31 54.26 5.66
CA SER A 367 -0.88 55.09 6.71
C SER A 367 0.23 55.56 7.66
N SER A 368 0.73 56.77 7.47
CA SER A 368 1.94 57.32 8.12
C SER A 368 1.89 57.49 9.66
N GLU A 369 0.76 57.21 10.31
CA GLU A 369 0.51 57.63 11.70
C GLU A 369 0.15 56.50 12.68
N THR A 370 0.07 55.24 12.25
CA THR A 370 -0.39 54.15 13.14
C THR A 370 0.70 53.11 13.38
N SER A 371 1.03 52.90 14.66
CA SER A 371 1.93 51.84 15.18
C SER A 371 1.29 50.44 15.04
N LEU A 372 0.74 50.12 13.88
CA LEU A 372 0.12 48.84 13.59
C LEU A 372 1.11 47.98 12.82
N ASP A 373 1.31 46.76 13.30
CA ASP A 373 2.10 45.75 12.61
C ASP A 373 1.33 45.30 11.35
N PRO A 374 1.91 45.46 10.14
CA PRO A 374 1.28 44.98 8.90
C PRO A 374 1.19 43.45 8.82
N GLY A 375 1.85 42.73 9.73
CA GLY A 375 1.84 41.27 9.78
C GLY A 375 2.66 40.60 8.67
N PRO A 376 2.66 39.25 8.65
CA PRO A 376 3.54 38.46 7.80
C PRO A 376 3.33 38.73 6.30
N PRO A 377 4.37 38.63 5.45
CA PRO A 377 4.21 38.72 4.01
C PRO A 377 3.19 37.72 3.48
N GLU A 378 2.39 38.14 2.50
CA GLU A 378 1.39 37.33 1.80
C GLU A 378 1.92 36.01 1.20
N ALA A 379 3.23 35.95 0.92
CA ALA A 379 3.91 34.73 0.50
C ALA A 379 3.77 33.59 1.52
N ASN A 380 3.64 33.92 2.80
CA ASN A 380 3.49 32.93 3.89
C ASN A 380 2.10 32.29 3.93
N PHE A 381 1.13 32.86 3.20
CA PHE A 381 -0.26 32.38 3.15
C PHE A 381 -0.65 31.90 1.75
N SER A 382 0.24 32.00 0.76
CA SER A 382 -0.04 31.55 -0.60
C SER A 382 -0.14 30.03 -0.63
N LEU A 383 -1.36 29.51 -0.72
CA LEU A 383 -1.60 28.15 -1.21
C LEU A 383 -1.49 28.26 -2.73
N GLU A 384 -0.27 28.34 -3.28
CA GLU A 384 -0.11 28.47 -4.73
C GLU A 384 -0.79 27.26 -5.40
N PRO A 385 -1.91 27.44 -6.11
CA PRO A 385 -2.52 26.35 -6.85
C PRO A 385 -1.57 25.88 -7.95
N THR A 386 -0.64 26.73 -8.39
CA THR A 386 0.40 26.40 -9.35
C THR A 386 1.43 25.48 -8.71
N GLU A 387 1.78 25.59 -7.43
CA GLU A 387 2.70 24.62 -6.79
C GLU A 387 2.02 23.26 -6.62
N LEU A 388 0.80 23.17 -6.10
CA LEU A 388 0.09 21.88 -6.04
C LEU A 388 -0.24 21.31 -7.43
N ARG A 389 -0.53 22.15 -8.42
CA ARG A 389 -0.78 21.74 -9.80
C ARG A 389 0.51 21.39 -10.52
N ASP A 390 1.61 22.04 -10.22
CA ASP A 390 2.95 21.76 -10.73
C ASP A 390 3.52 20.53 -10.05
N GLU A 391 3.30 20.30 -8.75
CA GLU A 391 3.65 19.07 -8.05
C GLU A 391 2.81 17.91 -8.56
N THR A 392 1.49 18.09 -8.73
CA THR A 392 0.65 17.03 -9.31
C THR A 392 0.88 16.86 -10.81
N GLU A 393 1.27 17.89 -11.56
CA GLU A 393 1.67 17.78 -12.97
C GLU A 393 3.09 17.21 -13.09
N LYS A 394 4.02 17.53 -12.18
CA LYS A 394 5.34 16.89 -12.05
C LYS A 394 5.18 15.44 -11.65
N GLU A 395 4.30 15.10 -10.70
CA GLU A 395 3.97 13.72 -10.34
C GLU A 395 3.28 13.00 -11.50
N LEU A 396 2.33 13.63 -12.17
CA LEU A 396 1.68 13.05 -13.33
C LEU A 396 2.67 12.88 -14.49
N GLN A 397 3.63 13.79 -14.63
CA GLN A 397 4.71 13.74 -15.62
C GLN A 397 5.77 12.70 -15.22
N GLN A 398 6.04 12.53 -13.93
CA GLN A 398 6.90 11.48 -13.37
C GLN A 398 6.23 10.12 -13.54
N LEU A 399 4.93 9.99 -13.27
CA LEU A 399 4.12 8.79 -13.48
C LEU A 399 3.95 8.49 -14.97
N ARG A 400 3.86 9.51 -15.84
CA ARG A 400 3.91 9.33 -17.30
C ARG A 400 5.29 8.92 -17.77
N GLN A 401 6.36 9.46 -17.19
CA GLN A 401 7.74 9.03 -17.45
C GLN A 401 8.01 7.64 -16.93
N ASP A 402 7.48 7.26 -15.77
CA ASP A 402 7.64 5.95 -15.16
C ASP A 402 6.75 4.93 -15.86
N LYS A 403 5.55 5.31 -16.28
CA LYS A 403 4.74 4.52 -17.22
C LYS A 403 5.46 4.37 -18.56
N ALA A 404 6.07 5.42 -19.11
CA ALA A 404 6.87 5.33 -20.32
C ALA A 404 8.13 4.49 -20.11
N ARG A 405 8.80 4.55 -18.95
CA ARG A 405 9.95 3.73 -18.56
C ARG A 405 9.55 2.28 -18.30
N LEU A 406 8.35 2.02 -17.82
CA LEU A 406 7.78 0.70 -17.62
C LEU A 406 7.29 0.13 -18.95
N GLU A 407 6.68 0.93 -19.81
CA GLU A 407 6.36 0.58 -21.19
C GLU A 407 7.62 0.41 -22.03
N ASP A 408 8.69 1.15 -21.77
CA ASP A 408 10.02 1.00 -22.38
C ASP A 408 10.78 -0.16 -21.76
N LYS A 409 10.61 -0.50 -20.47
CA LYS A 409 11.08 -1.76 -19.88
C LYS A 409 10.31 -2.95 -20.45
N LYS A 410 9.01 -2.79 -20.70
CA LYS A 410 8.14 -3.79 -21.32
C LYS A 410 8.44 -3.94 -22.81
N LYS A 411 8.72 -2.84 -23.52
CA LYS A 411 9.20 -2.80 -24.91
C LYS A 411 10.65 -3.22 -25.03
N LYS A 412 11.54 -2.96 -24.06
CA LYS A 412 12.91 -3.54 -23.98
C LYS A 412 12.87 -5.03 -23.65
N ASN A 413 11.91 -5.49 -22.86
CA ASN A 413 11.60 -6.92 -22.69
C ASN A 413 11.01 -7.56 -23.96
N LEU A 414 10.36 -6.77 -24.83
CA LEU A 414 9.81 -7.21 -26.12
C LEU A 414 10.73 -6.92 -27.33
N ASN A 415 11.78 -6.11 -27.17
CA ASN A 415 12.54 -5.55 -28.29
C ASN A 415 13.93 -5.02 -27.84
N MET A 416 14.91 -5.93 -27.75
CA MET A 416 16.38 -5.76 -27.92
C MET A 416 17.07 -6.91 -27.15
N LYS A 417 17.48 -8.02 -27.76
CA LYS A 417 18.58 -8.12 -28.75
C LYS A 417 19.14 -6.77 -29.28
N GLN A 418 19.85 -6.07 -28.39
CA GLN A 418 21.19 -5.41 -28.52
C GLN A 418 21.50 -4.34 -29.60
N PRO A 419 22.58 -3.49 -29.48
CA PRO A 419 23.71 -3.47 -28.50
C PRO A 419 24.28 -2.09 -28.02
N GLY A 420 25.15 -2.14 -27.00
CA GLY A 420 26.28 -1.20 -26.71
C GLY A 420 26.16 -0.47 -25.36
N GLN A 421 26.98 -0.64 -24.31
CA GLN A 421 28.26 -1.31 -24.05
C GLN A 421 28.23 -1.78 -22.58
N ILE A 422 28.26 -3.10 -22.35
CA ILE A 422 28.63 -3.74 -21.07
C ILE A 422 29.70 -4.75 -21.47
N CYS A 423 30.79 -4.82 -20.69
CA CYS A 423 31.97 -5.68 -20.91
C CYS A 423 31.59 -7.03 -21.55
N GLU A 424 32.11 -7.26 -22.74
CA GLU A 424 31.66 -8.28 -23.70
C GLU A 424 31.78 -9.71 -23.14
N GLU A 425 32.80 -9.97 -22.32
CA GLU A 425 32.99 -11.24 -21.60
C GLU A 425 31.95 -11.45 -20.50
N SER A 426 31.68 -10.44 -19.66
CA SER A 426 30.71 -10.55 -18.55
C SER A 426 29.29 -10.79 -19.06
N TRP A 427 28.93 -10.22 -20.21
CA TRP A 427 27.63 -10.44 -20.83
C TRP A 427 27.51 -11.78 -21.57
N LEU A 428 28.61 -12.27 -22.17
CA LEU A 428 28.67 -13.61 -22.74
C LEU A 428 28.49 -14.68 -21.66
N ASP A 429 29.11 -14.50 -20.50
CA ASP A 429 28.96 -15.41 -19.37
C ASP A 429 27.53 -15.43 -18.81
N MET A 430 26.91 -14.26 -18.68
CA MET A 430 25.52 -14.17 -18.21
C MET A 430 24.55 -14.84 -19.20
N LYS A 431 24.78 -14.67 -20.51
CA LYS A 431 24.02 -15.37 -21.56
C LYS A 431 24.27 -16.88 -21.57
N LYS A 432 25.50 -17.32 -21.27
CA LYS A 432 25.85 -18.74 -21.16
C LYS A 432 25.15 -19.38 -19.97
N GLN A 433 25.19 -18.74 -18.79
CA GLN A 433 24.48 -19.19 -17.59
C GLN A 433 22.96 -19.26 -17.80
N LEU A 434 22.35 -18.24 -18.42
CA LEU A 434 20.93 -18.26 -18.72
C LEU A 434 20.55 -19.38 -19.70
N ARG A 435 21.42 -19.67 -20.69
CA ARG A 435 21.21 -20.78 -21.62
C ARG A 435 21.35 -22.13 -20.90
N GLU A 436 22.33 -22.29 -20.04
CA GLU A 436 22.53 -23.51 -19.25
C GLU A 436 21.34 -23.78 -18.31
N ILE A 437 20.81 -22.75 -17.64
CA ILE A 437 19.60 -22.86 -16.79
C ILE A 437 18.38 -23.21 -17.63
N THR A 438 18.24 -22.60 -18.81
CA THR A 438 17.12 -22.91 -19.72
C THR A 438 17.24 -24.35 -20.24
N ASP A 439 18.44 -24.79 -20.61
CA ASP A 439 18.66 -26.14 -21.12
C ASP A 439 18.57 -27.21 -20.02
N SER A 440 18.92 -26.88 -18.77
CA SER A 440 18.76 -27.78 -17.62
C SER A 440 17.28 -27.96 -17.27
N THR A 441 16.53 -26.87 -17.18
CA THR A 441 15.08 -26.91 -16.91
C THR A 441 14.30 -27.60 -18.03
N LEU A 442 14.68 -27.41 -19.29
CA LEU A 442 14.10 -28.14 -20.42
C LEU A 442 14.43 -29.63 -20.37
N ARG A 443 15.66 -30.01 -19.99
CA ARG A 443 16.05 -31.42 -19.81
C ARG A 443 15.29 -32.09 -18.68
N GLU A 444 15.17 -31.43 -17.53
CA GLU A 444 14.40 -31.94 -16.38
C GLU A 444 12.93 -32.10 -16.75
N ARG A 445 12.34 -31.13 -17.45
CA ARG A 445 10.97 -31.22 -17.95
C ARG A 445 10.81 -32.38 -18.93
N ALA A 446 11.74 -32.58 -19.86
CA ALA A 446 11.71 -33.71 -20.80
C ALA A 446 11.82 -35.06 -20.07
N LEU A 447 12.71 -35.18 -19.08
CA LEU A 447 12.84 -36.38 -18.24
C LEU A 447 11.55 -36.67 -17.46
N LEU A 448 10.96 -35.66 -16.82
CA LEU A 448 9.70 -35.81 -16.11
C LEU A 448 8.57 -36.24 -17.04
N VAL A 449 8.48 -35.66 -18.25
CA VAL A 449 7.50 -36.06 -19.26
C VAL A 449 7.72 -37.51 -19.67
N THR A 450 8.96 -37.94 -19.97
CA THR A 450 9.22 -39.34 -20.33
C THR A 450 8.87 -40.31 -19.21
N ARG A 451 9.14 -39.96 -17.95
CA ARG A 451 8.77 -40.77 -16.79
C ARG A 451 7.26 -40.84 -16.61
N ALA A 452 6.55 -39.73 -16.82
CA ALA A 452 5.09 -39.69 -16.79
C ALA A 452 4.49 -40.58 -17.89
N THR A 453 4.99 -40.50 -19.13
CA THR A 453 4.49 -41.34 -20.23
C THR A 453 4.73 -42.83 -20.00
N VAL A 454 5.85 -43.20 -19.38
CA VAL A 454 6.12 -44.61 -19.02
C VAL A 454 5.16 -45.07 -17.92
N ALA A 455 4.92 -44.24 -16.91
CA ALA A 455 3.96 -44.57 -15.85
C ALA A 455 2.53 -44.69 -16.41
N GLU A 456 2.12 -43.81 -17.33
CA GLU A 456 0.83 -43.91 -18.03
C GLU A 456 0.72 -45.22 -18.83
N ALA A 457 1.76 -45.61 -19.56
CA ALA A 457 1.78 -46.89 -20.29
C ALA A 457 1.66 -48.10 -19.36
N GLN A 458 2.35 -48.10 -18.20
CA GLN A 458 2.24 -49.17 -17.21
C GLN A 458 0.83 -49.27 -16.61
N VAL A 459 0.18 -48.13 -16.36
CA VAL A 459 -1.22 -48.11 -15.90
C VAL A 459 -2.16 -48.67 -16.96
N MET A 460 -1.94 -48.34 -18.24
CA MET A 460 -2.71 -48.92 -19.34
C MET A 460 -2.52 -50.43 -19.45
N GLU A 461 -1.28 -50.93 -19.37
CA GLU A 461 -1.01 -52.38 -19.39
C GLU A 461 -1.70 -53.13 -18.24
N LEU A 462 -1.70 -52.55 -17.03
CA LEU A 462 -2.40 -53.10 -15.88
C LEU A 462 -3.92 -53.09 -16.07
N GLN A 463 -4.45 -52.02 -16.65
CA GLN A 463 -5.88 -51.92 -16.95
C GLN A 463 -6.30 -52.95 -18.00
N ASP A 464 -5.54 -53.09 -19.09
CA ASP A 464 -5.79 -54.09 -20.13
C ASP A 464 -5.71 -55.53 -19.56
N TYR A 465 -4.74 -55.80 -18.66
CA TYR A 465 -4.65 -57.08 -17.98
C TYR A 465 -5.89 -57.38 -17.14
N VAL A 466 -6.37 -56.38 -16.38
CA VAL A 466 -7.57 -56.48 -15.55
C VAL A 466 -8.80 -56.72 -16.42
N ASP A 467 -8.97 -55.98 -17.51
CA ASP A 467 -10.14 -56.08 -18.38
C ASP A 467 -10.19 -57.40 -19.15
N ASP A 468 -9.05 -57.90 -19.62
CA ASP A 468 -8.94 -59.21 -20.26
C ASP A 468 -9.21 -60.35 -19.26
N HIS A 469 -8.62 -60.29 -18.06
CA HIS A 469 -8.86 -61.32 -17.03
C HIS A 469 -10.29 -61.28 -16.50
N LEU A 470 -10.88 -60.10 -16.27
CA LEU A 470 -12.29 -59.96 -15.90
C LEU A 470 -13.21 -60.55 -16.97
N SER A 471 -12.91 -60.33 -18.24
CA SER A 471 -13.70 -60.86 -19.34
C SER A 471 -13.60 -62.38 -19.42
N ARG A 472 -12.40 -62.96 -19.28
CA ARG A 472 -12.20 -64.42 -19.19
C ARG A 472 -12.89 -65.01 -17.97
N TYR A 473 -12.78 -64.39 -16.79
CA TYR A 473 -13.46 -64.86 -15.59
C TYR A 473 -14.98 -64.80 -15.74
N LYS A 474 -15.54 -63.75 -16.34
CA LYS A 474 -16.98 -63.68 -16.62
C LYS A 474 -17.42 -64.78 -17.58
N GLN A 475 -16.66 -65.06 -18.63
CA GLN A 475 -16.95 -66.14 -19.56
C GLN A 475 -16.87 -67.52 -18.88
N GLU A 476 -15.87 -67.74 -18.03
CA GLU A 476 -15.72 -68.97 -17.27
C GLU A 476 -16.85 -69.15 -16.25
N ILE A 477 -17.23 -68.10 -15.52
CA ILE A 477 -18.40 -68.11 -14.63
C ILE A 477 -19.67 -68.48 -15.42
N THR A 478 -19.85 -67.90 -16.61
CA THR A 478 -21.02 -68.19 -17.46
C THR A 478 -20.98 -69.62 -18.03
N HIS A 479 -19.79 -70.13 -18.36
CA HIS A 479 -19.57 -71.51 -18.79
C HIS A 479 -19.86 -72.49 -17.65
N LEU A 480 -19.37 -72.21 -16.44
CA LEU A 480 -19.65 -72.98 -15.24
C LEU A 480 -21.14 -72.97 -14.89
N HIS A 481 -21.83 -71.82 -14.97
CA HIS A 481 -23.28 -71.76 -14.75
C HIS A 481 -24.07 -72.61 -15.76
N ARG A 482 -23.65 -72.65 -17.04
CA ARG A 482 -24.24 -73.53 -18.06
C ARG A 482 -23.97 -75.01 -17.80
N LEU A 483 -22.76 -75.36 -17.35
CA LEU A 483 -22.40 -76.74 -16.99
C LEU A 483 -23.16 -77.25 -15.76
N HIS A 484 -23.57 -76.35 -14.87
CA HIS A 484 -24.38 -76.65 -13.67
C HIS A 484 -25.89 -76.50 -13.90
N GLY A 485 -26.34 -76.21 -15.13
CA GLY A 485 -27.75 -76.22 -15.52
C GLY A 485 -28.61 -75.07 -14.96
N MET A 486 -28.00 -73.92 -14.61
CA MET A 486 -28.71 -72.79 -13.97
C MET A 486 -29.21 -71.72 -14.96
N GLU A 487 -29.57 -72.09 -16.19
CA GLU A 487 -30.22 -71.19 -17.14
C GLU A 487 -31.65 -71.66 -17.44
N GLU A 488 -32.48 -71.71 -16.39
CA GLU A 488 -33.94 -71.73 -16.50
C GLU A 488 -34.57 -71.24 -15.18
N ALA A 489 -35.71 -70.55 -15.28
CA ALA A 489 -36.58 -70.06 -14.20
C ALA A 489 -36.30 -68.67 -13.60
N GLY A 490 -36.43 -67.62 -14.42
CA GLY A 490 -36.94 -66.35 -13.93
C GLY A 490 -38.40 -66.19 -14.32
N HIS A 491 -39.37 -66.61 -13.50
CA HIS A 491 -40.78 -66.15 -13.49
C HIS A 491 -41.44 -66.52 -12.15
N SER A 492 -42.15 -65.55 -11.54
CA SER A 492 -43.07 -65.67 -10.37
C SER A 492 -42.40 -65.61 -8.99
N GLN A 493 -42.82 -64.84 -7.97
CA GLN A 493 -44.05 -64.10 -7.67
C GLN A 493 -43.73 -63.08 -6.55
N SER A 494 -44.17 -61.84 -6.70
CA SER A 494 -44.23 -60.85 -5.62
C SER A 494 -45.63 -60.96 -4.99
N ALA A 495 -45.70 -61.26 -3.69
CA ALA A 495 -46.92 -61.19 -2.91
C ALA A 495 -46.75 -60.17 -1.78
N HIS A 496 -47.63 -59.18 -1.82
CA HIS A 496 -47.92 -58.23 -0.76
C HIS A 496 -48.20 -58.89 0.60
N SER A 497 -47.76 -58.24 1.68
CA SER A 497 -48.55 -58.19 2.92
C SER A 497 -48.17 -56.97 3.76
N SER A 498 -49.15 -56.11 3.93
CA SER A 498 -49.25 -54.94 4.80
C SER A 498 -49.74 -55.31 6.21
N HIS A 499 -49.47 -54.41 7.17
CA HIS A 499 -50.01 -54.29 8.55
C HIS A 499 -49.49 -55.32 9.58
N HIS A 500 -49.03 -54.95 10.78
CA HIS A 500 -49.44 -53.88 11.70
C HIS A 500 -48.28 -53.07 12.26
#